data_AF-A0A483IV88-F1
#
_entry.id   AF-A0A483IV88-F1
#
_cell.length_a   1.000
_cell.length_b   1.000
_cell.length_c   1.000
_cell.angle_alpha   90.00
_cell.angle_beta   90.00
_cell.angle_gamma   90.00
#
_symmetry.space_group_name_H-M   'P 1'
#
loop_
_entity.id
_entity.type
_entity.pdbx_description
1 polymer ?
#
loop_
_entity_poly.entity_id
_entity_poly.type
_entity_poly.pdbx_seq_one_letter_code
_entity_poly.pdbx_strand_id
1 'polypeptide(L)'
;MDKKFSLLRHKIKESQSAVMNKVISNHKTEICILCGSDNEITKEHVLPQWSFEGRPEKFLINTKNNQSSNYIKMTVPACKTCNSDLLGAFEDYLKRFLLEKDGSELNNYEVDCIIWWLQYIAFKLQIMDLRSQFLRYKGGEYIPFLSNIPVAMFWGEIDTTPNDVFNTIRRSRRVLTKKRKANKYNSLLVFNTTNKSFHFFHKVDDFIFIEMPQVGKAFFLFLNKEFAEHKDAHAECMEIIKKVYND
;
A
#
# COMPACT_ATOMS: atom_id res chain seq x y z
N MET A 1 1.19 17.82 13.50
CA MET A 1 0.87 16.75 12.52
C MET A 1 -0.45 17.02 11.80
N ASP A 2 -1.58 17.20 12.50
CA ASP A 2 -2.92 17.32 11.88
C ASP A 2 -3.06 18.32 10.72
N LYS A 3 -2.49 19.52 10.85
CA LYS A 3 -2.51 20.54 9.78
C LYS A 3 -1.82 20.01 8.51
N LYS A 4 -0.64 19.40 8.64
CA LYS A 4 0.12 18.82 7.51
C LYS A 4 -0.63 17.65 6.89
N PHE A 5 -1.19 16.75 7.71
CA PHE A 5 -1.95 15.62 7.19
C PHE A 5 -3.25 16.04 6.49
N SER A 6 -3.90 17.09 7.00
CA SER A 6 -5.05 17.72 6.33
C SER A 6 -4.67 18.33 4.99
N LEU A 7 -3.54 19.04 4.93
CA LEU A 7 -3.01 19.61 3.68
C LEU A 7 -2.67 18.51 2.66
N LEU A 8 -2.08 17.40 3.10
CA LEU A 8 -1.79 16.25 2.24
C LEU A 8 -3.07 15.71 1.59
N ARG A 9 -4.11 15.43 2.40
CA ARG A 9 -5.39 14.94 1.88
C ARG A 9 -6.05 15.94 0.92
N HIS A 10 -5.95 17.23 1.20
CA HIS A 10 -6.47 18.28 0.34
C HIS A 10 -5.77 18.27 -1.04
N LYS A 11 -4.44 18.25 -1.07
CA LYS A 11 -3.66 18.12 -2.32
C LYS A 11 -4.01 16.87 -3.11
N ILE A 12 -4.22 15.73 -2.43
CA ILE A 12 -4.65 14.48 -3.07
C ILE A 12 -6.05 14.64 -3.69
N LYS A 13 -6.97 15.31 -2.99
CA LYS A 13 -8.34 15.54 -3.45
C LYS A 13 -8.38 16.44 -4.68
N GLU A 14 -7.67 17.56 -4.67
CA GLU A 14 -7.64 18.52 -5.79
C GLU A 14 -7.06 17.92 -7.07
N SER A 15 -6.12 16.99 -6.93
CA SER A 15 -5.38 16.40 -8.05
C SER A 15 -5.92 15.04 -8.52
N GLN A 16 -7.10 14.60 -8.07
CA GLN A 16 -7.70 13.28 -8.39
C GLN A 16 -7.66 12.92 -9.87
N SER A 17 -8.36 13.67 -10.69
CA SER A 17 -8.47 13.36 -12.12
C SER A 17 -7.14 13.61 -12.84
N ALA A 18 -6.47 14.72 -12.52
CA ALA A 18 -5.24 15.13 -13.20
C ALA A 18 -4.12 14.07 -13.07
N VAL A 19 -3.85 13.60 -11.85
CA VAL A 19 -2.83 12.57 -11.62
C VAL A 19 -3.22 11.26 -12.29
N MET A 20 -4.45 10.79 -12.08
CA MET A 20 -4.86 9.49 -12.60
C MET A 20 -4.88 9.45 -14.13
N ASN A 21 -5.35 10.53 -14.78
CA ASN A 21 -5.35 10.59 -16.24
C ASN A 21 -3.92 10.58 -16.79
N LYS A 22 -3.00 11.34 -16.19
CA LYS A 22 -1.59 11.40 -16.63
C LYS A 22 -0.86 10.08 -16.41
N VAL A 23 -1.07 9.43 -15.25
CA VAL A 23 -0.49 8.12 -14.93
C VAL A 23 -1.07 7.02 -15.82
N ILE A 24 -2.35 7.06 -16.17
CA ILE A 24 -2.96 6.05 -17.05
C ILE A 24 -2.55 6.26 -18.51
N SER A 25 -2.45 7.50 -19.00
CA SER A 25 -2.00 7.75 -20.38
C SER A 25 -0.52 7.44 -20.58
N ASN A 26 0.29 7.64 -19.54
CA ASN A 26 1.72 7.33 -19.56
C ASN A 26 2.15 6.83 -18.16
N HIS A 27 2.19 5.51 -17.99
CA HIS A 27 2.53 4.88 -16.72
C HIS A 27 3.93 5.29 -16.22
N LYS A 28 4.87 5.61 -17.13
CA LYS A 28 6.24 6.01 -16.81
C LYS A 28 6.40 7.51 -16.51
N THR A 29 5.30 8.27 -16.41
CA THR A 29 5.38 9.70 -16.09
C THR A 29 6.07 9.94 -14.74
N GLU A 30 6.95 10.94 -14.68
CA GLU A 30 7.63 11.37 -13.45
C GLU A 30 6.89 12.56 -12.84
N ILE A 31 5.74 12.27 -12.25
CA ILE A 31 4.98 13.24 -11.44
C ILE A 31 4.69 12.66 -10.07
N CYS A 32 4.49 13.54 -9.09
CA CYS A 32 4.07 13.15 -7.77
C CYS A 32 2.70 12.47 -7.81
N ILE A 33 2.64 11.20 -7.40
CA ILE A 33 1.39 10.42 -7.40
C ILE A 33 0.33 10.97 -6.43
N LEU A 34 0.74 11.85 -5.50
CA LEU A 34 -0.10 12.45 -4.48
C LEU A 34 -0.68 13.80 -4.92
N CYS A 35 0.11 14.69 -5.51
CA CYS A 35 -0.34 16.05 -5.83
C CYS A 35 -0.23 16.44 -7.31
N GLY A 36 0.43 15.64 -8.15
CA GLY A 36 0.61 15.89 -9.58
C GLY A 36 1.72 16.86 -9.95
N SER A 37 2.42 17.45 -8.97
CA SER A 37 3.64 18.24 -9.20
C SER A 37 4.67 17.42 -9.98
N ASP A 38 5.41 18.07 -10.87
CA ASP A 38 6.64 17.60 -11.53
C ASP A 38 7.90 18.26 -10.95
N ASN A 39 7.74 19.20 -10.01
CA ASN A 39 8.84 19.84 -9.31
C ASN A 39 9.41 18.97 -8.17
N GLU A 40 10.74 19.00 -8.01
CA GLU A 40 11.53 18.28 -6.98
C GLU A 40 11.04 16.83 -6.74
N ILE A 41 10.96 16.04 -7.82
CA ILE A 41 10.55 14.63 -7.73
C ILE A 41 11.63 13.82 -7.03
N THR A 42 11.22 13.15 -5.95
CA THR A 42 11.99 12.21 -5.16
C THR A 42 11.39 10.81 -5.28
N LYS A 43 12.06 9.84 -4.65
CA LYS A 43 11.63 8.44 -4.59
C LYS A 43 10.98 8.18 -3.24
N GLU A 44 9.67 8.00 -3.25
CA GLU A 44 8.91 7.55 -2.07
C GLU A 44 8.96 6.03 -2.00
N HIS A 45 9.29 5.46 -0.85
CA HIS A 45 9.33 4.00 -0.70
C HIS A 45 7.91 3.42 -0.63
N VAL A 46 7.68 2.28 -1.28
CA VAL A 46 6.38 1.59 -1.22
C VAL A 46 6.09 1.11 0.21
N LEU A 47 7.06 0.44 0.83
CA LEU A 47 7.07 0.16 2.26
C LEU A 47 8.05 1.11 2.93
N PRO A 48 7.64 1.86 3.97
CA PRO A 48 8.56 2.72 4.70
C PRO A 48 9.75 1.94 5.26
N GLN A 49 10.98 2.46 5.14
CA GLN A 49 12.17 1.73 5.58
C GLN A 49 12.11 1.31 7.05
N TRP A 50 11.51 2.15 7.90
CA TRP A 50 11.35 1.87 9.31
C TRP A 50 10.43 0.68 9.60
N SER A 51 9.57 0.26 8.65
CA SER A 51 8.65 -0.86 8.83
C SER A 51 9.36 -2.22 8.75
N PHE A 52 10.53 -2.29 8.12
CA PHE A 52 11.34 -3.51 7.97
C PHE A 52 12.80 -3.31 8.41
N GLU A 53 13.04 -2.29 9.25
CA GLU A 53 14.36 -1.95 9.80
C GLU A 53 15.45 -1.65 8.75
N GLY A 54 15.06 -1.22 7.55
CA GLY A 54 16.01 -0.91 6.47
C GLY A 54 16.80 -2.12 5.95
N ARG A 55 16.41 -3.34 6.34
CA ARG A 55 17.09 -4.59 6.01
C ARG A 55 17.06 -4.88 4.50
N PRO A 56 18.20 -4.84 3.78
CA PRO A 56 18.24 -4.94 2.32
C PRO A 56 17.90 -6.34 1.79
N GLU A 57 18.00 -7.38 2.63
CA GLU A 57 17.72 -8.77 2.28
C GLU A 57 16.21 -9.10 2.20
N LYS A 58 15.35 -8.15 2.58
CA LYS A 58 13.90 -8.33 2.58
C LYS A 58 13.30 -8.00 1.21
N PHE A 59 12.53 -8.93 0.66
CA PHE A 59 11.96 -8.83 -0.69
C PHE A 59 10.48 -9.19 -0.74
N LEU A 60 9.78 -8.61 -1.70
CA LEU A 60 8.45 -9.04 -2.15
C LEU A 60 8.63 -10.01 -3.32
N ILE A 61 7.96 -11.17 -3.28
CA ILE A 61 7.78 -12.00 -4.48
C ILE A 61 6.48 -11.59 -5.15
N ASN A 62 6.55 -11.15 -6.41
CA ASN A 62 5.36 -10.93 -7.21
C ASN A 62 4.82 -12.27 -7.71
N THR A 63 3.60 -12.63 -7.31
CA THR A 63 3.00 -13.93 -7.64
C THR A 63 2.67 -14.10 -9.13
N LYS A 64 2.60 -13.01 -9.91
CA LYS A 64 2.23 -13.05 -11.34
C LYS A 64 3.40 -13.43 -12.24
N ASN A 65 4.62 -13.06 -11.87
CA ASN A 65 5.82 -13.37 -12.65
C ASN A 65 6.91 -14.08 -11.83
N ASN A 66 6.65 -14.37 -10.56
CA ASN A 66 7.55 -14.97 -9.58
C ASN A 66 8.90 -14.21 -9.42
N GLN A 67 8.93 -12.91 -9.75
CA GLN A 67 10.13 -12.09 -9.59
C GLN A 67 10.19 -11.48 -8.19
N SER A 68 11.39 -11.44 -7.62
CA SER A 68 11.64 -10.79 -6.35
C SER A 68 12.02 -9.32 -6.53
N SER A 69 11.43 -8.45 -5.71
CA SER A 69 11.77 -7.04 -5.62
C SER A 69 12.18 -6.71 -4.19
N ASN A 70 13.40 -6.19 -4.01
CA ASN A 70 13.87 -5.77 -2.69
C ASN A 70 13.05 -4.57 -2.20
N TYR A 71 12.58 -4.60 -0.95
CA TYR A 71 11.73 -3.54 -0.41
C TYR A 71 12.38 -2.16 -0.49
N ILE A 72 13.69 -2.08 -0.25
CA ILE A 72 14.44 -0.81 -0.32
C ILE A 72 14.45 -0.19 -1.73
N LYS A 73 14.30 -1.00 -2.79
CA LYS A 73 14.28 -0.53 -4.18
C LYS A 73 12.87 -0.23 -4.68
N MET A 74 11.85 -0.71 -3.99
CA MET A 74 10.45 -0.47 -4.35
C MET A 74 10.07 0.97 -4.04
N THR A 75 10.02 1.80 -5.08
CA THR A 75 9.77 3.24 -4.95
C THR A 75 8.79 3.73 -6.01
N VAL A 76 8.10 4.83 -5.71
CA VAL A 76 7.17 5.54 -6.59
C VAL A 76 7.48 7.04 -6.59
N PRO A 77 7.16 7.79 -7.66
CA PRO A 77 7.50 9.21 -7.73
C PRO A 77 6.62 10.05 -6.79
N ALA A 78 7.26 10.88 -5.98
CA ALA A 78 6.60 11.84 -5.11
C ALA A 78 7.42 13.12 -5.04
N CYS A 79 6.79 14.31 -4.99
CA CYS A 79 7.56 15.54 -4.79
C CYS A 79 8.07 15.63 -3.35
N LYS A 80 9.18 16.32 -3.15
CA LYS A 80 9.79 16.57 -1.84
C LYS A 80 8.80 17.09 -0.78
N THR A 81 7.89 17.99 -1.15
CA THR A 81 6.87 18.50 -0.22
C THR A 81 5.93 17.39 0.24
N CYS A 82 5.40 16.57 -0.67
CA CYS A 82 4.50 15.49 -0.28
C CYS A 82 5.23 14.38 0.48
N ASN A 83 6.43 14.00 0.02
CA ASN A 83 7.23 12.91 0.58
C ASN A 83 7.87 13.32 1.92
N SER A 84 8.86 14.20 1.89
CA SER A 84 9.71 14.46 3.06
C SER A 84 9.06 15.35 4.12
N ASP A 85 8.19 16.28 3.71
CA ASP A 85 7.56 17.23 4.65
C ASP A 85 6.21 16.73 5.18
N LEU A 86 5.25 16.46 4.29
CA LEU A 86 3.89 16.10 4.69
C LEU A 86 3.76 14.65 5.15
N LEU A 87 4.26 13.69 4.36
CA LEU A 87 4.27 12.28 4.74
C LEU A 87 5.26 12.00 5.88
N GLY A 88 6.47 12.58 5.85
CA GLY A 88 7.43 12.46 6.94
C GLY A 88 6.82 12.81 8.30
N ALA A 89 6.14 13.96 8.41
CA ALA A 89 5.47 14.35 9.65
C ALA A 89 4.28 13.44 10.05
N PHE A 90 3.65 12.76 9.10
CA PHE A 90 2.60 11.77 9.37
C PHE A 90 3.21 10.46 9.87
N GLU A 91 4.26 9.96 9.21
CA GLU A 91 4.92 8.71 9.55
C GLU A 91 5.66 8.79 10.89
N ASP A 92 6.26 9.94 11.23
CA ASP A 92 6.87 10.16 12.55
C ASP A 92 5.85 10.01 13.68
N TYR A 93 4.65 10.58 13.48
CA TYR A 93 3.56 10.44 14.44
C TYR A 93 3.07 8.99 14.53
N LEU A 94 2.86 8.34 13.38
CA LEU A 94 2.45 6.94 13.29
C LEU A 94 3.43 6.03 14.03
N LYS A 95 4.73 6.14 13.73
CA LYS A 95 5.77 5.35 14.35
C LYS A 95 5.80 5.53 15.87
N ARG A 96 5.67 6.76 16.35
CA ARG A 96 5.69 7.07 17.78
C ARG A 96 4.56 6.36 18.53
N PHE A 97 3.31 6.50 18.09
CA PHE A 97 2.21 5.86 18.83
C PHE A 97 2.21 4.33 18.67
N LEU A 98 2.72 3.80 17.55
CA LEU A 98 2.88 2.35 17.39
C LEU A 98 3.92 1.74 18.32
N LEU A 99 4.95 2.51 18.72
CA LEU A 99 5.94 2.10 19.71
C LEU A 99 5.43 2.25 21.14
N GLU A 100 4.64 3.28 21.41
CA GLU A 100 4.24 3.65 22.77
C GLU A 100 2.97 2.94 23.27
N LYS A 101 2.08 2.52 22.37
CA LYS A 101 0.74 2.02 22.73
C LYS A 101 0.51 0.57 22.35
N ASP A 102 -0.28 -0.15 23.14
CA ASP A 102 -0.90 -1.41 22.73
C ASP A 102 -2.06 -1.17 21.74
N GLY A 103 -2.47 -2.19 20.97
CA GLY A 103 -3.62 -2.11 20.08
C GLY A 103 -4.92 -1.73 20.79
N SER A 104 -5.10 -2.15 22.03
CA SER A 104 -6.26 -1.82 22.88
C SER A 104 -6.32 -0.36 23.35
N GLU A 105 -5.20 0.37 23.28
CA GLU A 105 -5.07 1.76 23.74
C GLU A 105 -5.22 2.78 22.60
N LEU A 106 -5.41 2.30 21.37
CA LEU A 106 -5.55 3.14 20.19
C LEU A 106 -6.88 3.88 20.22
N ASN A 107 -6.83 5.20 20.04
CA ASN A 107 -8.04 5.98 19.84
C ASN A 107 -8.50 5.93 18.37
N ASN A 108 -9.75 6.35 18.12
CA ASN A 108 -10.34 6.35 16.77
C ASN A 108 -9.50 7.10 15.73
N TYR A 109 -8.79 8.16 16.12
CA TYR A 109 -7.93 8.90 15.20
C TYR A 109 -6.66 8.14 14.83
N GLU A 110 -6.07 7.44 15.79
CA GLU A 110 -4.91 6.56 15.55
C GLU A 110 -5.30 5.36 14.68
N VAL A 111 -6.48 4.78 14.91
CA VAL A 111 -7.06 3.76 14.03
C VAL A 111 -7.29 4.30 12.61
N ASP A 112 -7.86 5.51 12.47
CA ASP A 112 -8.00 6.18 11.17
C ASP A 112 -6.64 6.35 10.47
N CYS A 113 -5.59 6.68 11.22
CA CYS A 113 -4.23 6.84 10.70
C CYS A 113 -3.65 5.51 10.20
N ILE A 114 -3.79 4.41 10.97
CA ILE A 114 -3.33 3.07 10.56
C ILE A 114 -4.05 2.64 9.28
N ILE A 115 -5.38 2.79 9.23
CA ILE A 115 -6.16 2.42 8.03
C ILE A 115 -5.73 3.25 6.82
N TRP A 116 -5.54 4.56 6.99
CA TRP A 116 -5.06 5.42 5.90
C TRP A 116 -3.68 5.00 5.41
N TRP A 117 -2.76 4.68 6.32
CA TRP A 117 -1.40 4.25 6.00
C TRP A 117 -1.38 2.94 5.21
N LEU A 118 -2.13 1.92 5.66
CA LEU A 118 -2.25 0.64 4.96
C LEU A 118 -2.89 0.80 3.57
N GLN A 119 -3.90 1.66 3.44
CA GLN A 119 -4.49 2.00 2.14
C GLN A 119 -3.49 2.73 1.23
N TYR A 120 -2.62 3.56 1.81
CA TYR A 120 -1.59 4.26 1.05
C TYR A 120 -0.51 3.29 0.56
N ILE A 121 -0.06 2.35 1.39
CA ILE A 121 0.85 1.27 0.95
C ILE A 121 0.22 0.46 -0.18
N ALA A 122 -1.04 0.05 -0.05
CA ALA A 122 -1.76 -0.68 -1.09
C ALA A 122 -1.84 0.11 -2.40
N PHE A 123 -2.11 1.42 -2.33
CA PHE A 123 -2.08 2.31 -3.50
C PHE A 123 -0.68 2.41 -4.13
N LYS A 124 0.38 2.50 -3.33
CA LYS A 124 1.75 2.54 -3.83
C LYS A 124 2.13 1.24 -4.57
N LEU A 125 1.74 0.08 -4.04
CA LEU A 125 1.92 -1.22 -4.72
C LEU A 125 1.22 -1.24 -6.08
N GLN A 126 -0.02 -0.74 -6.12
CA GLN A 126 -0.79 -0.64 -7.36
C GLN A 126 -0.11 0.24 -8.43
N ILE A 127 0.44 1.39 -8.02
CA ILE A 127 1.18 2.27 -8.93
C ILE A 127 2.49 1.64 -9.37
N MET A 128 3.21 0.97 -8.47
CA MET A 128 4.45 0.27 -8.80
C MET A 128 4.23 -0.83 -9.83
N ASP A 129 3.18 -1.64 -9.68
CA ASP A 129 2.80 -2.68 -10.64
C ASP A 129 2.36 -2.11 -11.99
N LEU A 130 1.68 -0.96 -11.99
CA LEU A 130 1.31 -0.27 -13.23
C LEU A 130 2.54 0.27 -13.98
N ARG A 131 3.59 0.64 -13.25
CA ARG A 131 4.85 1.14 -13.80
C ARG A 131 5.80 0.04 -14.23
N SER A 132 5.65 -1.15 -13.67
CA SER A 132 6.52 -2.30 -13.91
C SER A 132 6.09 -3.04 -15.17
N GLN A 133 7.05 -3.36 -16.04
CA GLN A 133 6.78 -4.12 -17.26
C GLN A 133 6.84 -5.63 -16.99
N PHE A 134 5.94 -6.39 -17.61
CA PHE A 134 6.03 -7.84 -17.61
C PHE A 134 7.09 -8.29 -18.62
N LEU A 135 8.33 -8.48 -18.17
CA LEU A 135 9.40 -8.91 -19.07
C LEU A 135 9.41 -10.43 -19.28
N ARG A 136 9.19 -11.22 -18.22
CA ARG A 136 9.20 -12.69 -18.22
C ARG A 136 8.71 -13.25 -16.89
N TYR A 137 8.30 -14.51 -16.89
CA TYR A 137 8.22 -15.32 -15.66
C TYR A 137 9.63 -15.74 -15.20
N LYS A 138 9.88 -15.83 -13.89
CA LYS A 138 11.19 -16.24 -13.35
C LYS A 138 11.60 -17.62 -13.87
N GLY A 139 12.77 -17.69 -14.50
CA GLY A 139 13.31 -18.92 -15.11
C GLY A 139 12.79 -19.20 -16.53
N GLY A 140 11.83 -18.42 -17.03
CA GLY A 140 11.34 -18.51 -18.41
C GLY A 140 12.10 -17.62 -19.38
N GLU A 141 11.83 -17.83 -20.67
CA GLU A 141 12.34 -16.99 -21.75
C GLU A 141 11.69 -15.60 -21.75
N TYR A 142 12.41 -14.64 -22.33
CA TYR A 142 11.86 -13.31 -22.59
C TYR A 142 10.78 -13.39 -23.67
N ILE A 143 9.62 -12.79 -23.41
CA ILE A 143 8.51 -12.76 -24.38
C ILE A 143 8.35 -11.30 -24.86
N PRO A 144 8.88 -10.94 -26.05
CA PRO A 144 8.90 -9.54 -26.51
C PRO A 144 7.52 -8.87 -26.51
N PHE A 145 6.47 -9.61 -26.86
CA PHE A 145 5.10 -9.08 -26.91
C PHE A 145 4.58 -8.64 -25.53
N LEU A 146 4.97 -9.31 -24.45
CA LEU A 146 4.51 -8.98 -23.10
C LEU A 146 5.31 -7.82 -22.48
N SER A 147 6.48 -7.49 -23.02
CA SER A 147 7.35 -6.43 -22.48
C SER A 147 6.71 -5.03 -22.46
N ASN A 148 5.68 -4.81 -23.28
CA ASN A 148 4.93 -3.56 -23.33
C ASN A 148 3.70 -3.54 -22.41
N ILE A 149 3.40 -4.66 -21.74
CA ILE A 149 2.23 -4.81 -20.88
C ILE A 149 2.65 -4.61 -19.41
N PRO A 150 1.99 -3.69 -18.68
CA PRO A 150 2.22 -3.53 -17.25
C PRO A 150 1.87 -4.78 -16.45
N VAL A 151 2.59 -5.04 -15.36
CA VAL A 151 2.28 -6.13 -14.42
C VAL A 151 0.87 -5.98 -13.85
N ALA A 152 0.38 -4.74 -13.68
CA ALA A 152 -0.98 -4.48 -13.24
C ALA A 152 -2.08 -5.09 -14.11
N MET A 153 -1.81 -5.35 -15.39
CA MET A 153 -2.79 -5.96 -16.31
C MET A 153 -3.07 -7.43 -15.99
N PHE A 154 -2.32 -8.03 -15.07
CA PHE A 154 -2.45 -9.44 -14.67
C PHE A 154 -3.07 -9.61 -13.28
N TRP A 155 -3.63 -8.56 -12.66
CA TRP A 155 -4.11 -8.64 -11.27
C TRP A 155 -5.25 -9.62 -11.04
N GLY A 156 -6.26 -9.63 -11.89
CA GLY A 156 -7.45 -10.44 -11.67
C GLY A 156 -7.50 -11.72 -12.49
N GLU A 157 -8.71 -12.27 -12.60
CA GLU A 157 -9.02 -13.45 -13.41
C GLU A 157 -8.96 -13.10 -14.90
N ILE A 158 -9.16 -14.11 -15.75
CA ILE A 158 -9.07 -14.01 -17.21
C ILE A 158 -9.92 -12.87 -17.78
N ASP A 159 -11.06 -12.57 -17.15
CA ASP A 159 -12.01 -11.55 -17.62
C ASP A 159 -11.69 -10.11 -17.15
N THR A 160 -10.59 -9.91 -16.41
CA THR A 160 -10.22 -8.58 -15.91
C THR A 160 -9.76 -7.68 -17.04
N THR A 161 -10.49 -6.58 -17.27
CA THR A 161 -10.14 -5.64 -18.33
C THR A 161 -9.14 -4.57 -17.83
N PRO A 162 -8.41 -3.89 -18.74
CA PRO A 162 -7.60 -2.73 -18.35
C PRO A 162 -8.40 -1.63 -17.63
N ASN A 163 -9.67 -1.46 -17.99
CA ASN A 163 -10.54 -0.49 -17.32
C ASN A 163 -10.82 -0.87 -15.86
N ASP A 164 -10.96 -2.16 -15.55
CA ASP A 164 -11.15 -2.63 -14.18
C ASP A 164 -9.91 -2.35 -13.33
N VAL A 165 -8.72 -2.59 -13.90
CA VAL A 165 -7.43 -2.23 -13.29
C VAL A 165 -7.38 -0.73 -13.00
N PHE A 166 -7.66 0.11 -13.99
CA PHE A 166 -7.62 1.57 -13.81
C PHE A 166 -8.66 2.07 -12.81
N ASN A 167 -9.87 1.50 -12.81
CA ASN A 167 -10.91 1.84 -11.85
C ASN A 167 -10.54 1.47 -10.43
N THR A 168 -9.87 0.33 -10.25
CA THR A 168 -9.32 -0.11 -8.97
C THR A 168 -8.32 0.91 -8.43
N ILE A 169 -7.35 1.34 -9.24
CA ILE A 169 -6.33 2.32 -8.84
C ILE A 169 -6.99 3.67 -8.49
N ARG A 170 -7.94 4.13 -9.32
CA ARG A 170 -8.70 5.36 -9.06
C ARG A 170 -9.45 5.30 -7.74
N ARG A 171 -10.08 4.16 -7.43
CA ARG A 171 -10.81 3.94 -6.16
C ARG A 171 -9.85 3.97 -4.96
N SER A 172 -8.72 3.28 -5.03
CA SER A 172 -7.70 3.29 -3.98
C SER A 172 -7.21 4.72 -3.69
N ARG A 173 -6.91 5.49 -4.74
CA ARG A 173 -6.49 6.90 -4.59
C ARG A 173 -7.60 7.77 -3.99
N ARG A 174 -8.85 7.55 -4.38
CA ARG A 174 -10.01 8.31 -3.86
C ARG A 174 -10.19 8.07 -2.36
N VAL A 175 -9.98 6.85 -1.89
CA VAL A 175 -10.09 6.47 -0.47
C VAL A 175 -9.11 7.26 0.41
N LEU A 176 -7.93 7.64 -0.10
CA LEU A 176 -6.94 8.45 0.62
C LEU A 176 -7.42 9.87 0.95
N THR A 177 -8.50 10.36 0.32
CA THR A 177 -9.08 11.67 0.63
C THR A 177 -9.98 11.65 1.85
N LYS A 178 -10.47 10.46 2.25
CA LYS A 178 -11.40 10.32 3.38
C LYS A 178 -10.66 10.54 4.71
N LYS A 179 -11.14 11.51 5.51
CA LYS A 179 -10.60 11.79 6.84
C LYS A 179 -10.93 10.69 7.84
N ARG A 180 -12.21 10.33 7.95
CA ARG A 180 -12.71 9.32 8.90
C ARG A 180 -12.78 7.95 8.22
N LYS A 181 -12.47 6.89 8.98
CA LYS A 181 -12.45 5.49 8.52
C LYS A 181 -13.36 4.59 9.36
N ALA A 182 -14.33 5.14 10.08
CA ALA A 182 -15.21 4.42 11.00
C ALA A 182 -15.79 3.11 10.44
N ASN A 183 -16.28 3.11 9.20
CA ASN A 183 -16.84 1.91 8.55
C ASN A 183 -15.83 0.76 8.36
N LYS A 184 -14.54 1.05 8.50
CA LYS A 184 -13.42 0.11 8.34
C LYS A 184 -12.80 -0.32 9.67
N TYR A 185 -13.35 0.11 10.81
CA TYR A 185 -12.78 -0.25 12.12
C TYR A 185 -12.83 -1.76 12.35
N ASN A 186 -13.97 -2.39 12.09
CA ASN A 186 -14.08 -3.85 12.16
C ASN A 186 -13.30 -4.57 11.06
N SER A 187 -12.91 -3.88 9.98
CA SER A 187 -12.10 -4.45 8.89
C SER A 187 -10.60 -4.39 9.17
N LEU A 188 -10.17 -3.67 10.20
CA LEU A 188 -8.79 -3.64 10.67
C LEU A 188 -8.65 -4.60 11.84
N LEU A 189 -7.72 -5.54 11.72
CA LEU A 189 -7.31 -6.41 12.80
C LEU A 189 -5.93 -5.96 13.27
N VAL A 190 -5.78 -5.81 14.58
CA VAL A 190 -4.52 -5.47 15.24
C VAL A 190 -4.13 -6.67 16.10
N PHE A 191 -2.93 -7.19 15.87
CA PHE A 191 -2.38 -8.32 16.61
C PHE A 191 -1.12 -7.89 17.33
N ASN A 192 -0.94 -8.41 18.54
CA ASN A 192 0.37 -8.41 19.19
C ASN A 192 1.16 -9.61 18.66
N THR A 193 2.43 -9.39 18.34
CA THR A 193 3.32 -10.44 17.84
C THR A 193 4.63 -10.49 18.62
N THR A 194 5.14 -11.70 18.79
CA THR A 194 6.49 -11.98 19.32
C THR A 194 7.44 -12.45 18.22
N ASN A 195 6.98 -12.49 16.96
CA ASN A 195 7.77 -12.89 15.83
C ASN A 195 8.93 -11.91 15.62
N LYS A 196 10.13 -12.45 15.41
CA LYS A 196 11.35 -11.66 15.18
C LYS A 196 11.53 -11.27 13.71
N SER A 197 10.76 -11.87 12.82
CA SER A 197 10.85 -11.67 11.38
C SER A 197 9.77 -10.71 10.89
N PHE A 198 10.15 -9.80 10.00
CA PHE A 198 9.19 -9.02 9.22
C PHE A 198 8.48 -9.93 8.20
N HIS A 199 7.15 -9.91 8.22
CA HIS A 199 6.29 -10.58 7.24
C HIS A 199 5.36 -9.57 6.58
N PHE A 200 5.22 -9.70 5.26
CA PHE A 200 4.37 -8.83 4.46
C PHE A 200 3.83 -9.59 3.28
N PHE A 201 2.52 -9.54 3.12
CA PHE A 201 1.83 -10.08 1.96
C PHE A 201 0.52 -9.33 1.75
N HIS A 202 0.05 -9.32 0.51
CA HIS A 202 -1.17 -8.61 0.16
C HIS A 202 -1.81 -9.27 -1.04
N LYS A 203 -3.09 -8.99 -1.24
CA LYS A 203 -3.80 -9.28 -2.49
C LYS A 203 -4.43 -7.99 -2.98
N VAL A 204 -4.17 -7.65 -4.24
CA VAL A 204 -4.60 -6.37 -4.82
C VAL A 204 -6.09 -6.22 -4.69
N ASP A 205 -6.52 -5.05 -4.19
CA ASP A 205 -7.92 -4.68 -3.96
C ASP A 205 -8.67 -5.53 -2.93
N ASP A 206 -8.03 -6.48 -2.26
CA ASP A 206 -8.67 -7.40 -1.33
C ASP A 206 -8.20 -7.11 0.10
N PHE A 207 -6.93 -7.41 0.40
CA PHE A 207 -6.37 -7.22 1.74
C PHE A 207 -4.88 -6.88 1.72
N ILE A 208 -4.40 -6.38 2.86
CA ILE A 208 -2.97 -6.15 3.13
C ILE A 208 -2.66 -6.62 4.56
N PHE A 209 -1.54 -7.35 4.69
CA PHE A 209 -0.98 -7.76 5.97
C PHE A 209 0.45 -7.25 6.12
N ILE A 210 0.76 -6.71 7.29
CA ILE A 210 2.12 -6.30 7.65
C ILE A 210 2.39 -6.64 9.12
N GLU A 211 3.45 -7.40 9.35
CA GLU A 211 3.95 -7.78 10.66
C GLU A 211 5.28 -7.09 10.91
N MET A 212 5.34 -6.27 11.96
CA MET A 212 6.47 -5.40 12.28
C MET A 212 7.05 -5.74 13.66
N PRO A 213 8.10 -6.57 13.72
CA PRO A 213 8.75 -7.01 14.97
C PRO A 213 9.18 -5.87 15.89
N GLN A 214 9.70 -4.78 15.31
CA GLN A 214 10.25 -3.62 16.02
C GLN A 214 9.20 -2.80 16.79
N VAL A 215 7.91 -2.98 16.49
CA VAL A 215 6.79 -2.40 17.27
C VAL A 215 5.96 -3.48 17.97
N GLY A 216 6.33 -4.76 17.83
CA GLY A 216 5.62 -5.91 18.40
C GLY A 216 4.20 -6.10 17.89
N LYS A 217 3.87 -5.61 16.68
CA LYS A 217 2.50 -5.58 16.16
C LYS A 217 2.40 -6.09 14.73
N ALA A 218 1.27 -6.72 14.42
CA ALA A 218 0.85 -7.01 13.06
C ALA A 218 -0.51 -6.38 12.76
N PHE A 219 -0.71 -6.00 11.51
CA PHE A 219 -1.94 -5.39 11.02
C PHE A 219 -2.45 -6.16 9.82
N PHE A 220 -3.75 -6.46 9.83
CA PHE A 220 -4.47 -6.95 8.66
C PHE A 220 -5.61 -6.00 8.35
N LEU A 221 -5.72 -5.56 7.10
CA LEU A 221 -6.82 -4.70 6.66
C LEU A 221 -7.50 -5.27 5.42
N PHE A 222 -8.82 -5.46 5.50
CA PHE A 222 -9.65 -5.67 4.31
C PHE A 222 -9.90 -4.33 3.59
N LEU A 223 -9.34 -4.21 2.38
CA LEU A 223 -9.36 -2.98 1.58
C LEU A 223 -10.76 -2.68 1.05
N ASN A 224 -11.49 -3.70 0.59
CA ASN A 224 -12.80 -3.55 -0.05
C ASN A 224 -13.98 -4.08 0.80
N LYS A 225 -13.75 -4.89 1.85
CA LYS A 225 -14.82 -5.41 2.73
C LYS A 225 -15.04 -4.58 4.00
N GLU A 226 -16.30 -4.46 4.42
CA GLU A 226 -16.73 -3.84 5.67
C GLU A 226 -17.49 -4.91 6.48
N PHE A 227 -17.29 -4.93 7.80
CA PHE A 227 -17.87 -5.95 8.66
C PHE A 227 -18.73 -5.29 9.74
N ALA A 228 -19.90 -5.88 10.00
CA ALA A 228 -20.76 -5.45 11.10
C ALA A 228 -20.11 -5.77 12.46
N GLU A 229 -19.44 -6.91 12.56
CA GLU A 229 -18.77 -7.35 13.78
C GLU A 229 -17.29 -7.68 13.53
N HIS A 230 -16.42 -7.29 14.47
CA HIS A 230 -14.98 -7.58 14.40
C HIS A 230 -14.66 -9.08 14.39
N LYS A 231 -15.52 -9.91 15.03
CA LYS A 231 -15.33 -11.38 15.09
C LYS A 231 -15.37 -12.03 13.70
N ASP A 232 -16.20 -11.51 12.80
CA ASP A 232 -16.38 -12.06 11.45
C ASP A 232 -15.15 -11.74 10.60
N ALA A 233 -14.66 -10.50 10.70
CA ALA A 233 -13.41 -10.10 10.06
C ALA A 233 -12.22 -10.91 10.58
N HIS A 234 -12.17 -11.18 11.88
CA HIS A 234 -11.13 -12.00 12.50
C HIS A 234 -11.17 -13.43 11.96
N ALA A 235 -12.33 -14.07 11.90
CA ALA A 235 -12.47 -15.43 11.37
C ALA A 235 -11.96 -15.54 9.92
N GLU A 236 -12.38 -14.61 9.04
CA GLU A 236 -11.94 -14.59 7.65
C GLU A 236 -10.43 -14.31 7.52
N CYS A 237 -9.92 -13.36 8.31
CA CYS A 237 -8.49 -13.03 8.37
C CYS A 237 -7.63 -14.26 8.73
N MET A 238 -8.03 -15.02 9.75
CA MET A 238 -7.28 -16.20 10.19
C MET A 238 -7.23 -17.30 9.12
N GLU A 239 -8.29 -17.48 8.34
CA GLU A 239 -8.28 -18.42 7.23
C GLU A 239 -7.30 -18.01 6.11
N ILE A 240 -7.15 -16.71 5.86
CA ILE A 240 -6.17 -16.17 4.92
C ILE A 240 -4.75 -16.37 5.45
N ILE A 241 -4.49 -16.00 6.71
CA ILE A 241 -3.17 -16.12 7.33
C ILE A 241 -2.71 -17.58 7.34
N LYS A 242 -3.58 -18.52 7.74
CA LYS A 242 -3.25 -19.96 7.75
C LYS A 242 -2.80 -20.47 6.38
N LYS A 243 -3.47 -20.05 5.30
CA LYS A 243 -3.09 -20.45 3.94
C LYS A 243 -1.70 -19.95 3.59
N VAL A 244 -1.41 -18.67 3.87
CA VAL A 244 -0.13 -18.05 3.51
C VAL A 244 1.05 -18.58 4.34
N TYR A 245 0.85 -18.97 5.60
CA TYR A 245 1.93 -19.50 6.45
C TYR A 245 2.13 -21.02 6.33
N ASN A 246 1.15 -21.76 5.80
CA ASN A 246 1.24 -23.22 5.60
C ASN A 246 1.65 -23.62 4.17
N ASP A 247 1.73 -22.67 3.24
CA ASP A 247 2.31 -22.81 1.89
C ASP A 247 3.84 -22.60 1.92
#